data_AF-A0A533YLH0-F1
#
_entry.id   AF-A0A533YLH0-F1
#
_cell.length_a   1.000
_cell.length_b   1.000
_cell.length_c   1.000
_cell.angle_alpha   90.00
_cell.angle_beta   90.00
_cell.angle_gamma   90.00
#
_symmetry.space_group_name_H-M   'P 1'
#
loop_
_entity.id
_entity.type
_entity.pdbx_description
1 polymer ?
#
loop_
_entity_poly.entity_id
_entity_poly.type
_entity_poly.pdbx_seq_one_letter_code
_entity_poly.pdbx_strand_id
1 'polypeptide(L)' 'MTIQVAAGLILHEGRYLIAQRKVGVHLGGLWEFPGGKCEPGESLEDCLRRELREELGIEITTLVPFHVIRH' A
#
# COMPACT_ATOMS: atom_id res chain seq x y z
N MET A 1 -16.19 4.09 13.32
CA MET A 1 -15.79 4.62 12.00
C MET A 1 -14.92 3.57 11.34
N THR A 2 -15.23 3.17 10.11
CA THR A 2 -14.42 2.20 9.37
C THR A 2 -13.31 2.94 8.65
N ILE A 3 -12.06 2.49 8.80
CA ILE A 3 -10.92 3.01 8.04
C ILE A 3 -10.66 2.03 6.91
N GLN A 4 -10.61 2.52 5.67
CA GLN A 4 -10.17 1.73 4.53
C GLN A 4 -8.69 1.97 4.30
N VAL A 5 -7.97 0.87 4.05
CA VAL A 5 -6.53 0.86 3.82
C VAL A 5 -6.28 0.00 2.59
N ALA A 6 -5.48 0.51 1.65
CA ALA A 6 -5.00 -0.23 0.50
C ALA A 6 -3.52 -0.58 0.70
N ALA A 7 -3.14 -1.81 0.37
CA ALA A 7 -1.76 -2.29 0.43
C ALA A 7 -1.42 -3.03 -0.87
N GLY A 8 -0.22 -2.80 -1.40
CA GLY A 8 0.22 -3.31 -2.69
C GLY A 8 1.18 -4.50 -2.57
N LEU A 9 0.84 -5.62 -3.22
CA LEU A 9 1.78 -6.69 -3.51
C LEU A 9 2.41 -6.44 -4.88
N ILE A 10 3.56 -5.77 -4.88
CA ILE A 10 4.24 -5.36 -6.13
C ILE A 10 5.24 -6.44 -6.50
N LEU A 11 4.98 -7.12 -7.63
CA LEU A 11 5.86 -8.15 -8.20
C LEU A 11 6.67 -7.55 -9.34
N HIS A 12 8.00 -7.62 -9.26
CA HIS A 12 8.90 -7.25 -10.33
C HIS A 12 10.05 -8.25 -10.41
N GLU A 13 10.28 -8.82 -11.60
CA GLU A 13 11.34 -9.82 -11.84
C GLU A 13 11.34 -10.98 -10.83
N GLY A 14 10.16 -11.51 -10.50
CA GLY A 14 10.02 -12.62 -9.56
C GLY A 14 10.24 -12.26 -8.09
N ARG A 15 10.39 -10.98 -7.75
CA ARG A 15 10.58 -10.48 -6.38
C ARG A 15 9.44 -9.57 -5.95
N TYR A 16 9.09 -9.63 -4.67
CA TYR A 16 8.11 -8.74 -4.06
C TYR A 16 8.78 -7.55 -3.38
N LEU A 17 8.22 -6.36 -3.55
CA LEU A 17 8.63 -5.18 -2.82
C LEU A 17 7.97 -5.16 -1.44
N ILE A 18 8.80 -5.01 -0.41
CA ILE A 18 8.39 -4.73 0.97
C ILE A 18 9.17 -3.51 1.47
N ALA A 19 8.53 -2.68 2.27
CA ALA A 19 9.14 -1.51 2.90
C ALA A 19 9.42 -1.80 4.38
N GLN A 20 10.47 -1.19 4.93
CA GLN A 20 10.69 -1.22 6.37
C GLN A 20 10.18 0.09 6.98
N ARG A 21 9.30 -0.02 7.98
CA ARG A 21 8.75 1.14 8.68
C ARG A 21 9.86 1.94 9.34
N LYS A 22 9.84 3.26 9.17
CA LYS A 22 10.80 4.18 9.82
C LYS A 22 10.86 3.90 11.33
N VAL A 23 12.05 3.96 11.90
CA VAL A 23 12.22 3.81 13.35
C VAL A 23 11.50 4.98 14.04
N GLY A 24 10.76 4.68 15.11
CA GLY A 24 10.03 5.68 15.90
C GLY A 24 8.58 5.96 15.46
N VAL A 25 8.08 5.33 14.39
CA VAL A 25 6.63 5.30 14.13
C VAL A 25 5.97 4.07 14.78
N HIS A 26 4.63 4.05 14.84
CA HIS A 26 3.90 2.84 15.25
C HIS A 26 4.38 1.64 14.43
N LEU A 27 4.77 0.53 15.10
CA LEU A 27 5.38 -0.65 14.47
C LEU A 27 6.70 -0.39 13.71
N GLY A 28 7.46 0.65 14.10
CA GLY A 28 8.76 0.97 13.49
C GLY A 28 9.73 -0.21 13.49
N GLY A 29 10.47 -0.37 12.39
CA GLY A 29 11.41 -1.48 12.19
C GLY A 29 10.80 -2.77 11.65
N LEU A 30 9.46 -2.91 11.64
CA LEU A 30 8.79 -4.03 10.98
C LEU A 30 8.70 -3.82 9.47
N TRP A 31 8.57 -4.93 8.76
CA TRP A 31 8.32 -4.95 7.32
C TRP A 31 6.83 -4.82 7.03
N GLU A 32 6.52 -4.12 5.95
CA GLU A 32 5.15 -3.89 5.48
C GLU A 32 5.07 -3.92 3.96
N PHE A 33 3.84 -4.08 3.46
CA PHE A 33 3.53 -3.78 2.08
C PHE A 33 3.29 -2.27 1.93
N PRO A 34 3.84 -1.63 0.86
CA PRO A 34 3.59 -0.23 0.58
C PRO A 34 2.09 0.05 0.36
N GLY A 35 1.66 1.26 0.69
CA GLY A 35 0.27 1.69 0.60
C GLY A 35 -0.15 2.51 1.80
N GLY A 36 -1.45 2.80 1.90
CA GLY A 36 -1.91 3.76 2.87
C GLY A 36 -3.42 3.80 3.06
N LYS A 37 -3.87 4.84 3.75
CA LYS A 37 -5.28 5.04 4.08
C LYS A 37 -5.98 5.70 2.90
N CYS A 38 -7.18 5.24 2.60
CA CYS A 38 -8.00 5.87 1.59
C CYS A 38 -8.53 7.21 2.09
N GLU A 39 -8.56 8.19 1.19
CA GLU A 39 -9.24 9.46 1.42
C GLU A 39 -10.77 9.31 1.28
N PRO A 40 -11.57 10.23 1.84
CA PRO A 40 -13.02 10.17 1.71
C PRO A 40 -13.49 10.18 0.24
N GLY A 41 -14.18 9.11 -0.17
CA GLY A 41 -14.69 8.96 -1.54
C GLY A 41 -13.67 8.44 -2.55
N GLU A 42 -12.43 8.18 -2.12
CA GLU A 42 -11.38 7.60 -2.96
C GLU A 42 -11.62 6.10 -3.17
N SER A 43 -11.37 5.61 -4.39
CA SER A 43 -11.38 4.17 -4.65
C SER A 43 -10.13 3.52 -4.06
N LEU A 44 -10.19 2.21 -3.77
CA LEU A 44 -9.00 1.46 -3.31
C LEU A 44 -7.86 1.51 -4.34
N GLU A 45 -8.21 1.55 -5.63
CA GLU A 45 -7.24 1.59 -6.72
C GLU A 45 -6.56 2.96 -6.81
N ASP A 46 -7.34 4.04 -6.74
CA ASP A 46 -6.80 5.41 -6.78
C ASP A 46 -5.93 5.68 -5.54
N CYS A 47 -6.38 5.24 -4.37
CA CYS A 47 -5.60 5.30 -3.14
C CYS A 47 -4.24 4.62 -3.32
N LEU A 48 -4.22 3.37 -3.79
CA LEU A 48 -2.97 2.65 -3.95
C LEU A 48 -2.05 3.32 -4.99
N ARG A 49 -2.58 3.82 -6.10
CA ARG A 49 -1.79 4.56 -7.10
C ARG A 49 -1.16 5.82 -6.51
N ARG A 50 -1.94 6.62 -5.79
CA ARG A 50 -1.47 7.84 -5.12
C ARG A 50 -0.36 7.53 -4.12
N GLU A 51 -0.60 6.61 -3.20
CA GLU A 51 0.35 6.22 -2.15
C GLU A 51 1.67 5.71 -2.74
N LEU A 52 1.61 4.80 -3.72
CA LEU A 52 2.84 4.26 -4.34
C LEU A 52 3.65 5.34 -5.07
N ARG A 53 2.96 6.30 -5.69
CA ARG A 53 3.61 7.44 -6.34
C ARG A 53 4.27 8.37 -5.32
N GLU A 54 3.58 8.68 -4.22
CA GLU A 54 4.07 9.60 -3.18
C GLU A 54 5.20 9.01 -2.34
N GLU A 55 5.07 7.74 -1.94
CA GLU A 55 6.04 7.09 -1.05
C GLU A 55 7.28 6.59 -1.79
N LEU A 56 7.10 6.07 -3.01
CA LEU A 56 8.13 5.32 -3.73
C LEU A 56 8.45 5.88 -5.12
N GLY A 57 7.66 6.82 -5.64
CA GLY A 57 7.82 7.32 -7.01
C GLY A 57 7.50 6.27 -8.08
N ILE A 58 6.69 5.26 -7.75
CA ILE A 58 6.37 4.15 -8.65
C ILE A 58 4.99 4.36 -9.26
N GLU A 59 4.90 4.18 -10.58
CA GLU A 59 3.65 4.10 -11.31
C GLU A 59 3.32 2.64 -11.63
N ILE A 60 2.12 2.19 -11.24
CA ILE A 60 1.65 0.83 -11.52
C ILE A 60 0.80 0.81 -12.80
N THR A 61 1.02 -0.16 -13.69
CA THR A 61 0.26 -0.25 -14.94
C THR A 61 -1.03 -1.05 -14.75
N THR A 62 -0.94 -2.21 -14.10
CA THR A 62 -2.06 -3.12 -13.88
C THR A 62 -2.25 -3.34 -12.39
N LEU A 63 -3.50 -3.28 -11.94
CA LEU A 63 -3.91 -3.58 -10.57
C LEU A 63 -4.93 -4.70 -10.62
N VAL A 64 -4.73 -5.72 -9.79
CA VAL A 64 -5.69 -6.82 -9.63
C VAL A 64 -6.02 -6.97 -8.14
N PRO A 65 -7.30 -7.04 -7.77
CA PRO A 65 -7.68 -7.33 -6.39
C PRO A 65 -7.12 -8.68 -5.94
N PHE A 66 -6.36 -8.70 -4.85
CA PHE A 66 -5.78 -9.92 -4.29
C PHE A 66 -6.62 -10.50 -3.16
N HIS A 67 -6.82 -9.72 -2.09
CA HIS A 67 -7.62 -10.15 -0.93
C HIS A 67 -8.15 -8.95 -0.14
N VAL A 68 -9.28 -9.13 0.55
CA VAL A 68 -9.88 -8.11 1.43
C VAL A 68 -10.01 -8.70 2.83
N ILE A 69 -9.38 -8.04 3.80
CA ILE A 69 -9.45 -8.42 5.22
C ILE A 69 -10.33 -7.41 5.96
N ARG A 70 -11.24 -7.90 6.80
CA ARG A 70 -12.10 -7.08 7.67
C ARG A 70 -11.94 -7.54 9.10
N HIS A 71 -11.74 -6.60 10.02
CA HIS A 71 -11.65 -6.82 11.47
C HIS A 71 -12.36 -5.69 12.21
#